data_AF-A0A955E361-F1
#
_entry.id   AF-A0A955E361-F1
#
_cell.length_a   1.000
_cell.length_b   1.000
_cell.length_c   1.000
_cell.angle_alpha   90.00
_cell.angle_beta   90.00
_cell.angle_gamma   90.00
#
_symmetry.space_group_name_H-M   'P 1'
#
loop_
_entity.id
_entity.type
_entity.pdbx_description
1 polymer ?
#
loop_
_entity_poly.entity_id
_entity_poly.type
_entity_poly.pdbx_seq_one_letter_code
_entity_poly.pdbx_strand_id
1 'polypeptide(L)'
;MLTGSRASRRAFALPMVVLVMVVVGLTISVSLSRFSAQTKIVQRQIRAYHEHHAGRGLQEAIGAWLRQQNGRDLFDVLDPNTGHAMDIELDDGSIVSVYLRDGQGTALSNLTGRTDAEISDGAAVLRQLALNVSQKQYMDMTRAFGPIAISASSADELLIINACNAIMDGNGGTLADGILETRQQNGRLTRVDMTTIATNAGISSEQRAMVQRLFATDIELWAVVVEVRAGSGAMRGRLVSRYGGITRIRLNSGRRNNSNLMELGAFLTWKDLGVQASDPDIADLY
;
A
#
# COMPACT_ATOMS: atom_id res chain seq x y z
N MET A 1 -28.16 -25.02 94.45
CA MET A 1 -28.96 -25.01 93.21
C MET A 1 -28.21 -24.15 92.21
N LEU A 2 -27.49 -24.76 91.25
CA LEU A 2 -26.61 -24.07 90.30
C LEU A 2 -27.13 -24.34 88.88
N THR A 3 -27.73 -23.34 88.25
CA THR A 3 -28.16 -23.37 86.85
C THR A 3 -27.01 -22.91 85.95
N GLY A 4 -26.34 -23.86 85.29
CA GLY A 4 -25.26 -23.60 84.36
C GLY A 4 -25.77 -23.12 83.00
N SER A 5 -25.42 -21.90 82.60
CA SER A 5 -25.68 -21.38 81.26
C SER A 5 -24.72 -22.03 80.26
N ARG A 6 -25.29 -22.77 79.28
CA ARG A 6 -24.57 -23.22 78.08
C ARG A 6 -25.13 -22.44 76.90
N ALA A 7 -24.59 -21.24 76.66
CA ALA A 7 -24.93 -20.46 75.47
C ALA A 7 -23.66 -19.89 74.83
N SER A 8 -23.62 -19.95 73.49
CA SER A 8 -22.78 -19.15 72.57
C SER A 8 -21.58 -19.78 71.80
N ARG A 9 -21.43 -21.12 71.69
CA ARG A 9 -20.37 -21.70 70.81
C ARG A 9 -20.71 -21.81 69.30
N ARG A 10 -21.88 -21.33 68.85
CA ARG A 10 -22.29 -21.43 67.42
C ARG A 10 -22.34 -20.09 66.66
N ALA A 11 -22.01 -18.97 67.29
CA ALA A 11 -22.13 -17.65 66.67
C ALA A 11 -20.96 -17.25 65.74
N PHE A 12 -19.82 -17.99 65.75
CA PHE A 12 -18.63 -17.64 64.96
C PHE A 12 -18.52 -18.36 63.61
N ALA A 13 -19.27 -19.45 63.37
CA ALA A 13 -19.12 -20.25 62.16
C ALA A 13 -19.70 -19.56 60.90
N LEU A 14 -20.85 -18.89 61.04
CA LEU A 14 -21.55 -18.24 59.92
C LEU A 14 -20.75 -17.10 59.28
N PRO A 15 -20.21 -16.12 60.03
CA PRO A 15 -19.41 -15.04 59.42
C PRO A 15 -18.12 -15.56 58.78
N MET A 16 -17.52 -16.64 59.32
CA MET A 16 -16.33 -17.27 58.74
C MET A 16 -16.63 -17.90 57.38
N VAL A 17 -17.75 -18.62 57.25
CA VAL A 17 -18.17 -19.20 55.97
C VAL A 17 -18.48 -18.13 54.94
N VAL A 18 -19.16 -17.03 55.36
CA VAL A 18 -19.42 -15.89 54.47
C VAL A 18 -18.12 -15.27 53.98
N LEU A 19 -17.15 -15.06 54.86
CA LEU A 19 -15.85 -14.51 54.49
C LEU A 19 -15.09 -15.43 53.52
N VAL A 20 -15.11 -16.75 53.74
CA VAL A 20 -14.51 -17.72 52.83
C VAL A 20 -15.20 -17.70 51.46
N MET A 21 -16.54 -17.64 51.42
CA MET A 21 -17.29 -17.55 50.16
C MET A 21 -16.95 -16.29 49.37
N VAL A 22 -16.77 -15.15 50.05
CA VAL A 22 -16.34 -13.90 49.39
C VAL A 22 -14.92 -14.04 48.83
N VAL A 23 -13.97 -14.59 49.60
CA VAL A 23 -12.59 -14.78 49.15
C VAL A 23 -12.53 -15.74 47.95
N VAL A 24 -13.28 -16.85 47.99
CA VAL A 24 -13.36 -17.80 46.86
C VAL A 24 -13.98 -17.14 45.64
N GLY A 25 -15.08 -16.39 45.80
CA GLY A 25 -15.72 -15.67 44.70
C GLY A 25 -14.79 -14.64 44.04
N LEU A 26 -14.05 -13.87 44.84
CA LEU A 26 -13.04 -12.93 44.34
C LEU A 26 -11.91 -13.66 43.60
N THR A 27 -11.43 -14.78 44.12
CA THR A 27 -10.37 -15.58 43.49
C THR A 27 -10.81 -16.15 42.13
N ILE A 28 -12.05 -16.65 42.04
CA ILE A 28 -12.63 -17.15 40.78
C ILE A 28 -12.79 -16.00 39.78
N SER A 29 -13.31 -14.85 40.21
CA SER A 29 -13.49 -13.66 39.36
C SER A 29 -12.16 -13.17 38.78
N VAL A 30 -11.12 -13.06 39.60
CA VAL A 30 -9.77 -12.67 39.16
C VAL A 30 -9.19 -13.69 38.18
N SER A 31 -9.38 -14.99 38.44
CA SER A 31 -8.91 -16.06 37.55
C SER A 31 -9.61 -16.01 36.18
N LEU A 32 -10.94 -15.83 36.16
CA LEU A 32 -11.72 -15.68 34.91
C LEU A 32 -11.30 -14.44 34.11
N SER A 33 -11.06 -13.32 34.79
CA SER A 33 -10.56 -12.09 34.15
C SER A 33 -9.20 -12.31 33.49
N ARG A 34 -8.29 -13.02 34.18
CA ARG A 34 -6.97 -13.38 33.63
C ARG A 34 -7.08 -14.31 32.42
N PHE A 35 -7.94 -15.33 32.48
CA PHE A 35 -8.17 -16.23 31.33
C PHE A 35 -8.74 -15.48 30.12
N SER A 36 -9.71 -14.58 30.32
CA SER A 36 -10.27 -13.77 29.23
C SER A 36 -9.20 -12.87 28.57
N ALA A 37 -8.33 -12.25 29.38
CA ALA A 37 -7.22 -11.46 28.87
C ALA A 37 -6.20 -12.31 28.09
N GLN A 38 -5.83 -13.49 28.61
CA GLN A 38 -4.91 -14.41 27.95
C GLN A 38 -5.47 -14.93 26.62
N THR A 39 -6.73 -15.33 26.57
CA THR A 39 -7.38 -15.78 25.33
C THR A 39 -7.37 -14.69 24.25
N LYS A 40 -7.64 -13.43 24.62
CA LYS A 40 -7.57 -12.30 23.68
C LYS A 40 -6.15 -12.07 23.16
N ILE A 41 -5.13 -12.20 24.01
CA ILE A 41 -3.72 -12.07 23.61
C ILE A 41 -3.35 -13.20 22.64
N VAL A 42 -3.70 -14.44 22.96
CA VAL A 42 -3.43 -15.60 22.09
C VAL A 42 -4.15 -15.46 20.75
N GLN A 43 -5.42 -15.04 20.73
CA GLN A 43 -6.15 -14.78 19.49
C GLN A 43 -5.49 -13.69 18.64
N ARG A 44 -4.99 -12.61 19.25
CA ARG A 44 -4.22 -11.57 18.55
C ARG A 44 -2.90 -12.11 17.99
N GLN A 45 -2.19 -12.95 18.74
CA GLN A 45 -0.94 -13.57 18.29
C GLN A 45 -1.18 -14.55 17.13
N ILE A 46 -2.21 -15.40 17.21
CA ILE A 46 -2.59 -16.31 16.13
C ILE A 46 -2.98 -15.50 14.89
N ARG A 47 -3.78 -14.44 15.06
CA ARG A 47 -4.17 -13.56 13.97
C ARG A 47 -2.96 -12.88 13.31
N ALA A 48 -2.07 -12.29 14.10
CA ALA A 48 -0.84 -11.67 13.59
C ALA A 48 0.07 -12.68 12.88
N TYR A 49 0.17 -13.90 13.41
CA TYR A 49 0.92 -14.98 12.78
C TYR A 49 0.30 -15.41 11.44
N HIS A 50 -1.01 -15.62 11.40
CA HIS A 50 -1.75 -15.95 10.18
C HIS A 50 -1.60 -14.84 9.14
N GLU A 51 -1.76 -13.57 9.54
CA GLU A 51 -1.60 -12.40 8.66
C GLU A 51 -0.19 -12.31 8.08
N HIS A 52 0.85 -12.54 8.90
CA HIS A 52 2.24 -12.51 8.45
C HIS A 52 2.55 -13.63 7.45
N HIS A 53 2.08 -14.85 7.72
CA HIS A 53 2.31 -16.01 6.84
C HIS A 53 1.48 -15.94 5.56
N ALA A 54 0.21 -15.52 5.66
CA ALA A 54 -0.64 -15.27 4.50
C ALA A 54 -0.02 -14.18 3.62
N GLY A 55 0.42 -13.07 4.21
CA GLY A 55 1.11 -12.00 3.50
C GLY A 55 2.32 -12.52 2.72
N ARG A 56 3.22 -13.27 3.37
CA ARG A 56 4.41 -13.84 2.69
C ARG A 56 4.04 -14.79 1.56
N GLY A 57 3.07 -15.68 1.77
CA GLY A 57 2.61 -16.61 0.73
C GLY A 57 2.01 -15.89 -0.47
N LEU A 58 1.23 -14.83 -0.23
CA LEU A 58 0.68 -13.96 -1.29
C LEU A 58 1.78 -13.23 -2.04
N GLN A 59 2.76 -12.65 -1.34
CA GLN A 59 3.90 -11.98 -1.98
C GLN A 59 4.70 -12.95 -2.86
N GLU A 60 4.90 -14.19 -2.41
CA GLU A 60 5.58 -15.23 -3.17
C GLU A 60 4.78 -15.65 -4.42
N ALA A 61 3.47 -15.85 -4.30
CA ALA A 61 2.59 -16.16 -5.41
C ALA A 61 2.57 -15.03 -6.46
N ILE A 62 2.48 -13.78 -6.03
CA ILE A 62 2.53 -12.60 -6.90
C ILE A 62 3.90 -12.49 -7.58
N GLY A 63 4.99 -12.70 -6.83
CA GLY A 63 6.34 -12.74 -7.39
C GLY A 63 6.52 -13.84 -8.43
N ALA A 64 5.92 -15.02 -8.21
CA ALA A 64 5.93 -16.12 -9.17
C ALA A 64 5.13 -15.78 -10.43
N TRP A 65 3.96 -15.19 -10.30
CA TRP A 65 3.16 -14.71 -11.43
C TRP A 65 3.90 -13.64 -12.25
N LEU A 66 4.51 -12.65 -11.59
CA LEU A 66 5.31 -11.61 -12.26
C LEU A 66 6.49 -12.19 -13.04
N ARG A 67 7.15 -13.24 -12.52
CA ARG A 67 8.19 -13.96 -13.26
C ARG A 67 7.67 -14.61 -14.54
N GLN A 68 6.43 -15.08 -14.55
CA GLN A 68 5.79 -15.66 -15.76
C GLN A 68 5.46 -14.59 -16.81
N GLN A 69 5.22 -13.34 -16.40
CA GLN A 69 4.96 -12.22 -17.30
C GLN A 69 6.23 -11.55 -17.85
N ASN A 70 7.42 -12.08 -17.53
CA ASN A 70 8.68 -11.46 -17.92
C ASN A 70 8.77 -11.25 -19.44
N GLY A 71 9.00 -9.99 -19.84
CA GLY A 71 9.10 -9.58 -21.25
C GLY A 71 7.78 -9.14 -21.89
N ARG A 72 6.65 -9.23 -21.18
CA ARG A 72 5.39 -8.59 -21.60
C ARG A 72 5.23 -7.26 -20.90
N ASP A 73 4.55 -6.34 -21.55
CA ASP A 73 4.07 -5.13 -20.90
C ASP A 73 2.97 -5.52 -19.91
N LEU A 74 3.07 -5.07 -18.65
CA LEU A 74 2.05 -5.39 -17.65
C LEU A 74 0.69 -4.81 -18.04
N PHE A 75 0.66 -3.65 -18.71
CA PHE A 75 -0.59 -3.06 -19.16
C PHE A 75 -1.35 -3.93 -20.16
N ASP A 76 -0.66 -4.80 -20.90
CA ASP A 76 -1.30 -5.71 -21.85
C ASP A 76 -1.89 -6.96 -21.17
N VAL A 77 -1.47 -7.24 -19.93
CA VAL A 77 -1.89 -8.43 -19.17
C VAL A 77 -2.94 -8.08 -18.12
N LEU A 78 -2.94 -6.85 -17.63
CA LEU A 78 -3.90 -6.37 -16.63
C LEU A 78 -5.23 -5.99 -17.28
N ASP A 79 -6.32 -6.18 -16.54
CA ASP A 79 -7.61 -5.59 -16.93
C ASP A 79 -7.47 -4.06 -16.96
N PRO A 80 -7.82 -3.39 -18.08
CA PRO A 80 -7.54 -1.98 -18.28
C PRO A 80 -8.36 -1.05 -17.38
N ASN A 81 -9.49 -1.52 -16.84
CA ASN A 81 -10.39 -0.69 -16.04
C ASN A 81 -10.14 -0.85 -14.54
N THR A 82 -9.83 -2.07 -14.11
CA THR A 82 -9.73 -2.44 -12.69
C THR A 82 -8.29 -2.65 -12.25
N GLY A 83 -7.38 -2.92 -13.18
CA GLY A 83 -6.03 -3.40 -12.88
C GLY A 83 -6.01 -4.84 -12.37
N HIS A 84 -7.09 -5.61 -12.54
CA HIS A 84 -7.11 -7.03 -12.14
C HIS A 84 -6.04 -7.82 -12.90
N ALA A 85 -5.32 -8.65 -12.16
CA ALA A 85 -4.15 -9.38 -12.65
C ALA A 85 -4.37 -10.89 -12.68
N MET A 86 -4.86 -11.44 -11.58
CA MET A 86 -5.11 -12.87 -11.43
C MET A 86 -6.05 -13.16 -10.26
N ASP A 87 -6.70 -14.32 -10.33
CA ASP A 87 -7.41 -14.93 -9.21
C ASP A 87 -6.71 -16.23 -8.80
N ILE A 88 -6.61 -16.46 -7.50
CA ILE A 88 -6.12 -17.71 -6.91
C ILE A 88 -7.28 -18.34 -6.13
N GLU A 89 -7.74 -19.51 -6.56
CA GLU A 89 -8.70 -20.31 -5.82
C GLU A 89 -7.97 -21.16 -4.79
N LEU A 90 -8.42 -21.11 -3.54
CA LEU A 90 -7.88 -21.90 -2.43
C LEU A 90 -8.71 -23.17 -2.23
N ASP A 91 -8.16 -24.17 -1.51
CA ASP A 91 -8.81 -25.46 -1.28
C ASP A 91 -10.15 -25.37 -0.53
N ASP A 92 -10.38 -24.29 0.23
CA ASP A 92 -11.63 -24.01 0.94
C ASP A 92 -12.68 -23.29 0.06
N GLY A 93 -12.37 -23.12 -1.22
CA GLY A 93 -13.14 -22.39 -2.23
C GLY A 93 -13.00 -20.87 -2.15
N SER A 94 -12.18 -20.34 -1.23
CA SER A 94 -11.95 -18.90 -1.12
C SER A 94 -11.19 -18.40 -2.35
N ILE A 95 -11.48 -17.17 -2.77
CA ILE A 95 -10.86 -16.56 -3.95
C ILE A 95 -10.01 -15.39 -3.49
N VAL A 96 -8.76 -15.40 -3.91
CA VAL A 96 -7.81 -14.30 -3.73
C VAL A 96 -7.66 -13.59 -5.07
N SER A 97 -8.20 -12.37 -5.18
CA SER A 97 -8.09 -11.53 -6.36
C SER A 97 -6.96 -10.53 -6.19
N VAL A 98 -6.06 -10.47 -7.16
CA VAL A 98 -4.89 -9.57 -7.15
C VAL A 98 -5.09 -8.47 -8.19
N TYR A 99 -4.84 -7.23 -7.77
CA TYR A 99 -4.92 -6.04 -8.60
C TYR A 99 -3.58 -5.31 -8.58
N LEU A 100 -3.14 -4.82 -9.73
CA LEU A 100 -1.96 -3.99 -9.89
C LEU A 100 -2.39 -2.62 -10.43
N ARG A 101 -1.90 -1.58 -9.78
CA ARG A 101 -2.12 -0.17 -10.15
C ARG A 101 -0.78 0.55 -10.23
N ASP A 102 -0.75 1.64 -10.96
CA ASP A 102 0.42 2.50 -11.07
C ASP A 102 0.70 3.21 -9.73
N GLY A 103 1.87 2.96 -9.14
CA GLY A 103 2.34 3.63 -7.92
C GLY A 103 3.20 4.88 -8.20
N GLN A 104 3.53 5.21 -9.44
CA GLN A 104 4.35 6.38 -9.77
C GLN A 104 3.55 7.64 -10.07
N GLY A 105 2.22 7.65 -9.89
CA GLY A 105 1.36 8.82 -10.11
C GLY A 105 1.57 10.00 -9.15
N THR A 106 2.45 9.90 -8.16
CA THR A 106 2.75 10.95 -7.18
C THR A 106 4.18 11.51 -7.34
N ALA A 107 4.61 12.48 -6.53
CA ALA A 107 6.01 12.94 -6.46
C ALA A 107 6.78 12.27 -5.31
N LEU A 108 8.05 11.94 -5.50
CA LEU A 108 8.89 11.38 -4.43
C LEU A 108 9.30 12.47 -3.42
N SER A 109 8.88 12.35 -2.15
CA SER A 109 9.19 13.31 -1.08
C SER A 109 10.54 13.04 -0.39
N ASN A 110 10.99 11.78 -0.36
CA ASN A 110 12.28 11.41 0.21
C ASN A 110 13.35 11.23 -0.87
N LEU A 111 14.23 12.22 -1.00
CA LEU A 111 15.30 12.25 -2.00
C LEU A 111 16.63 11.66 -1.49
N THR A 112 16.63 11.02 -0.31
CA THR A 112 17.83 10.42 0.26
C THR A 112 18.37 9.29 -0.63
N GLY A 113 19.69 9.29 -0.88
CA GLY A 113 20.34 8.26 -1.70
C GLY A 113 20.15 8.42 -3.21
N ARG A 114 19.70 9.61 -3.66
CA ARG A 114 19.59 9.99 -5.08
C ARG A 114 20.86 10.70 -5.56
N THR A 115 21.03 10.76 -6.87
CA THR A 115 22.10 11.55 -7.50
C THR A 115 21.83 13.05 -7.35
N ASP A 116 22.85 13.90 -7.44
CA ASP A 116 22.69 15.35 -7.29
C ASP A 116 21.69 15.95 -8.29
N ALA A 117 21.69 15.45 -9.53
CA ALA A 117 20.72 15.86 -10.56
C ALA A 117 19.29 15.48 -10.15
N GLU A 118 19.07 14.25 -9.69
CA GLU A 118 17.74 13.82 -9.20
C GLU A 118 17.31 14.62 -7.96
N ILE A 119 18.23 14.90 -7.02
CA ILE A 119 17.92 15.71 -5.84
C ILE A 119 17.49 17.11 -6.28
N SER A 120 18.22 17.72 -7.22
CA SER A 120 17.88 19.04 -7.73
C SER A 120 16.54 19.07 -8.44
N ASP A 121 16.29 18.11 -9.34
CA ASP A 121 15.05 18.01 -10.11
C ASP A 121 13.85 17.76 -9.19
N GLY A 122 13.96 16.81 -8.27
CA GLY A 122 12.91 16.45 -7.33
C GLY A 122 12.60 17.58 -6.35
N ALA A 123 13.62 18.27 -5.84
CA ALA A 123 13.43 19.41 -4.96
C ALA A 123 12.70 20.57 -5.66
N ALA A 124 12.95 20.78 -6.96
CA ALA A 124 12.24 21.78 -7.75
C ALA A 124 10.73 21.45 -7.85
N VAL A 125 10.38 20.18 -8.13
CA VAL A 125 8.97 19.72 -8.17
C VAL A 125 8.29 19.86 -6.82
N LEU A 126 8.92 19.39 -5.74
CA LEU A 126 8.35 19.48 -4.38
C LEU A 126 8.15 20.94 -3.95
N ARG A 127 9.07 21.84 -4.32
CA ARG A 127 8.93 23.27 -4.07
C ARG A 127 7.73 23.86 -4.80
N GLN A 128 7.53 23.54 -6.08
CA GLN A 128 6.38 24.01 -6.83
C GLN A 128 5.07 23.51 -6.23
N LEU A 129 4.99 22.23 -5.86
CA LEU A 129 3.82 21.70 -5.15
C LEU A 129 3.56 22.44 -3.83
N ALA A 130 4.58 22.62 -2.99
CA ALA A 130 4.42 23.30 -1.71
C ALA A 130 3.95 24.75 -1.82
N LEU A 131 4.23 25.43 -2.94
CA LEU A 131 3.80 26.80 -3.21
C LEU A 131 2.36 26.88 -3.76
N ASN A 132 1.91 25.87 -4.51
CA ASN A 132 0.71 25.97 -5.33
C ASN A 132 -0.46 25.09 -4.87
N VAL A 133 -0.25 24.16 -3.93
CA VAL A 133 -1.33 23.30 -3.41
C VAL A 133 -1.50 23.39 -1.90
N SER A 134 -2.68 23.01 -1.40
CA SER A 134 -2.90 22.92 0.05
C SER A 134 -2.03 21.84 0.68
N GLN A 135 -1.79 21.93 2.00
CA GLN A 135 -1.03 20.91 2.73
C GLN A 135 -1.63 19.51 2.57
N LYS A 136 -2.96 19.39 2.55
CA LYS A 136 -3.62 18.09 2.33
C LYS A 136 -3.30 17.54 0.95
N GLN A 137 -3.50 18.34 -0.10
CA GLN A 137 -3.16 17.93 -1.47
C GLN A 137 -1.68 17.59 -1.63
N TYR A 138 -0.78 18.32 -0.95
CA TYR A 138 0.64 18.00 -0.96
C TYR A 138 0.91 16.59 -0.41
N MET A 139 0.26 16.21 0.69
CA MET A 139 0.38 14.86 1.25
C MET A 139 -0.18 13.80 0.31
N ASP A 140 -1.33 14.07 -0.33
CA ASP A 140 -1.99 13.15 -1.26
C ASP A 140 -1.20 13.00 -2.58
N MET A 141 -0.45 14.03 -2.99
CA MET A 141 0.35 14.06 -4.23
C MET A 141 1.81 13.64 -4.05
N THR A 142 2.23 13.23 -2.84
CA THR A 142 3.61 12.81 -2.58
C THR A 142 3.70 11.39 -2.01
N ARG A 143 4.86 10.73 -2.23
CA ARG A 143 5.17 9.40 -1.70
C ARG A 143 6.55 9.35 -1.09
N ALA A 144 6.74 8.50 -0.09
CA ALA A 144 8.01 8.38 0.62
C ALA A 144 9.04 7.46 -0.08
N PHE A 145 8.61 6.58 -0.98
CA PHE A 145 9.47 5.52 -1.54
C PHE A 145 9.36 5.40 -3.07
N GLY A 146 10.29 4.67 -3.67
CA GLY A 146 10.30 4.39 -5.12
C GLY A 146 11.16 5.37 -5.93
N PRO A 147 11.10 5.30 -7.27
CA PRO A 147 11.87 6.18 -8.16
C PRO A 147 11.43 7.64 -8.06
N ILE A 148 12.29 8.56 -8.48
CA ILE A 148 11.95 9.98 -8.59
C ILE A 148 10.90 10.24 -9.68
N ALA A 149 10.96 9.48 -10.77
CA ALA A 149 10.12 9.68 -11.93
C ALA A 149 8.63 9.52 -11.58
N ILE A 150 7.81 10.38 -12.19
CA ILE A 150 6.37 10.52 -12.05
C ILE A 150 5.74 9.90 -13.29
N SER A 151 4.77 9.02 -13.13
CA SER A 151 4.04 8.47 -14.28
C SER A 151 3.22 9.57 -14.94
N ALA A 152 3.55 9.89 -16.19
CA ALA A 152 2.77 10.87 -16.96
C ALA A 152 1.34 10.38 -17.24
N SER A 153 1.10 9.06 -17.19
CA SER A 153 -0.20 8.47 -17.54
C SER A 153 -1.19 8.47 -16.38
N SER A 154 -0.73 8.32 -15.13
CA SER A 154 -1.61 8.25 -13.95
C SER A 154 -1.55 9.45 -13.02
N ALA A 155 -0.55 10.33 -13.17
CA ALA A 155 -0.40 11.46 -12.27
C ALA A 155 -1.58 12.44 -12.34
N ASP A 156 -1.89 13.04 -11.19
CA ASP A 156 -2.89 14.11 -11.11
C ASP A 156 -2.50 15.30 -12.02
N GLU A 157 -3.50 15.97 -12.60
CA GLU A 157 -3.27 17.10 -13.51
C GLU A 157 -2.51 18.24 -12.85
N LEU A 158 -2.83 18.54 -11.59
CA LEU A 158 -2.14 19.57 -10.83
C LEU A 158 -0.67 19.18 -10.59
N LEU A 159 -0.39 17.89 -10.39
CA LEU A 159 0.98 17.42 -10.25
C LEU A 159 1.76 17.59 -11.58
N ILE A 160 1.16 17.22 -12.71
CA ILE A 160 1.79 17.39 -14.03
C ILE A 160 2.09 18.88 -14.29
N ILE A 161 1.13 19.77 -14.03
CA ILE A 161 1.30 21.22 -14.20
C ILE A 161 2.46 21.74 -13.33
N ASN A 162 2.49 21.37 -12.05
CA ASN A 162 3.54 21.80 -11.12
C ASN A 162 4.92 21.24 -11.48
N ALA A 163 5.00 19.99 -11.95
CA ALA A 163 6.23 19.40 -12.43
C ALA A 163 6.75 20.09 -13.70
N CYS A 164 5.86 20.44 -14.64
CA CYS A 164 6.24 21.21 -15.83
C CYS A 164 6.68 22.63 -15.48
N ASN A 165 6.02 23.28 -14.52
CA ASN A 165 6.45 24.58 -14.00
C ASN A 165 7.80 24.52 -13.30
N ALA A 166 8.14 23.39 -12.66
CA ALA A 166 9.48 23.19 -12.09
C ALA A 166 10.57 23.08 -13.17
N ILE A 167 10.25 22.49 -14.33
CA ILE A 167 11.19 22.34 -15.46
C ILE A 167 11.40 23.67 -16.20
N MET A 168 10.35 24.49 -16.32
CA MET A 168 10.35 25.71 -17.13
C MET A 168 10.30 27.01 -16.30
N ASP A 169 10.73 26.95 -15.04
CA ASP A 169 10.78 28.10 -14.11
C ASP A 169 9.47 28.92 -14.08
N GLY A 170 8.33 28.21 -14.02
CA GLY A 170 6.98 28.79 -13.96
C GLY A 170 6.25 28.94 -15.30
N ASN A 171 6.92 28.71 -16.44
CA ASN A 171 6.33 28.80 -17.78
C ASN A 171 5.98 27.41 -18.37
N GLY A 172 5.59 26.46 -17.53
CA GLY A 172 5.38 25.06 -17.90
C GLY A 172 4.06 24.75 -18.59
N GLY A 173 3.19 25.74 -18.82
CA GLY A 173 1.82 25.55 -19.32
C GLY A 173 1.76 24.77 -20.63
N THR A 174 2.50 25.19 -21.66
CA THR A 174 2.50 24.52 -22.98
C THR A 174 2.98 23.06 -22.91
N LEU A 175 3.95 22.78 -22.03
CA LEU A 175 4.44 21.41 -21.82
C LEU A 175 3.38 20.56 -21.10
N ALA A 176 2.74 21.10 -20.07
CA ALA A 176 1.67 20.42 -19.34
C ALA A 176 0.47 20.13 -20.24
N ASP A 177 0.00 21.13 -21.00
CA ASP A 177 -1.12 21.00 -21.94
C ASP A 177 -0.85 19.89 -22.96
N GLY A 178 0.35 19.85 -23.54
CA GLY A 178 0.72 18.81 -24.50
C GLY A 178 0.75 17.40 -23.89
N ILE A 179 1.20 17.26 -22.62
CA ILE A 179 1.14 15.97 -21.90
C ILE A 179 -0.31 15.56 -21.66
N LEU A 180 -1.13 16.47 -21.13
CA LEU A 180 -2.52 16.19 -20.76
C LEU A 180 -3.39 15.89 -21.98
N GLU A 181 -3.21 16.64 -23.07
CA GLU A 181 -3.92 16.40 -24.34
C GLU A 181 -3.56 15.04 -24.93
N THR A 182 -2.25 14.73 -25.00
CA THR A 182 -1.79 13.44 -25.54
C THR A 182 -2.26 12.27 -24.67
N ARG A 183 -2.27 12.46 -23.34
CA ARG A 183 -2.84 11.50 -22.39
C ARG A 183 -4.30 11.22 -22.66
N GLN A 184 -5.10 12.26 -22.87
CA GLN A 184 -6.53 12.13 -23.12
C GLN A 184 -6.83 11.43 -24.45
N GLN A 185 -6.01 11.68 -25.47
CA GLN A 185 -6.18 11.09 -26.81
C GLN A 185 -5.74 9.61 -26.86
N ASN A 186 -4.59 9.30 -26.27
CA ASN A 186 -3.95 7.98 -26.44
C ASN A 186 -4.11 7.06 -25.22
N GLY A 187 -4.54 7.59 -24.08
CA GLY A 187 -4.57 6.92 -22.78
C GLY A 187 -3.19 6.78 -22.15
N ARG A 188 -2.22 6.22 -22.90
CA ARG A 188 -0.83 6.00 -22.45
C ARG A 188 0.16 6.83 -23.25
N LEU A 189 1.10 7.47 -22.54
CA LEU A 189 2.20 8.19 -23.19
C LEU A 189 3.40 7.28 -23.43
N THR A 190 3.97 7.38 -24.64
CA THR A 190 5.23 6.74 -25.03
C THR A 190 6.40 7.71 -24.93
N ARG A 191 7.63 7.18 -25.01
CA ARG A 191 8.84 8.03 -25.09
C ARG A 191 8.87 8.93 -26.32
N VAL A 192 8.26 8.47 -27.42
CA VAL A 192 8.15 9.24 -28.66
C VAL A 192 7.23 10.44 -28.43
N ASP A 193 6.10 10.23 -27.78
CA ASP A 193 5.15 11.30 -27.43
C ASP A 193 5.82 12.36 -26.57
N MET A 194 6.51 11.95 -25.50
CA MET A 194 7.23 12.88 -24.61
C MET A 194 8.29 13.69 -25.36
N THR A 195 8.97 13.09 -26.34
CA THR A 195 9.98 13.79 -27.15
C THR A 195 9.34 14.80 -28.10
N THR A 196 8.21 14.44 -28.72
CA THR A 196 7.43 15.33 -29.58
C THR A 196 6.87 16.51 -28.80
N ILE A 197 6.25 16.27 -27.65
CA ILE A 197 5.72 17.32 -26.77
C ILE A 197 6.84 18.27 -26.34
N ALA A 198 7.98 17.74 -25.88
CA ALA A 198 9.14 18.56 -25.50
C ALA A 198 9.65 19.43 -26.66
N THR A 199 9.66 18.90 -27.89
CA THR A 199 10.08 19.64 -29.08
C THR A 199 9.09 20.75 -29.41
N ASN A 200 7.78 20.47 -29.37
CA ASN A 200 6.73 21.43 -29.65
C ASN A 200 6.67 22.55 -28.59
N ALA A 201 6.96 22.23 -27.33
CA ALA A 201 7.05 23.21 -26.25
C ALA A 201 8.30 24.12 -26.34
N GLY A 202 9.21 23.89 -27.31
CA GLY A 202 10.38 24.74 -27.53
C GLY A 202 11.41 24.72 -26.40
N ILE A 203 11.42 23.66 -25.57
CA ILE A 203 12.31 23.60 -24.39
C ILE A 203 13.76 23.30 -24.77
N SER A 204 14.69 23.74 -23.92
CA SER A 204 16.13 23.54 -24.09
C SER A 204 16.52 22.06 -24.01
N SER A 205 17.73 21.72 -24.44
CA SER A 205 18.27 20.36 -24.31
C SER A 205 18.38 19.89 -22.86
N GLU A 206 18.72 20.79 -21.94
CA GLU A 206 18.79 20.53 -20.50
C GLU A 206 17.41 20.25 -19.92
N GLN A 207 16.41 21.10 -20.25
CA GLN A 207 15.02 20.90 -19.85
C GLN A 207 14.45 19.59 -20.42
N ARG A 208 14.80 19.23 -21.65
CA ARG A 208 14.41 17.94 -22.24
C ARG A 208 15.00 16.76 -21.48
N ALA A 209 16.26 16.85 -21.07
CA ALA A 209 16.87 15.82 -20.22
C ALA A 209 16.17 15.71 -18.87
N MET A 210 15.75 16.85 -18.28
CA MET A 210 14.97 16.88 -17.06
C MET A 210 13.57 16.26 -17.23
N VAL A 211 12.85 16.56 -18.33
CA VAL A 211 11.57 15.90 -18.69
C VAL A 211 11.73 14.39 -18.73
N GLN A 212 12.79 13.89 -19.38
CA GLN A 212 13.04 12.45 -19.51
C GLN A 212 13.39 11.75 -18.18
N ARG A 213 13.94 12.49 -17.21
CA ARG A 213 14.21 11.97 -15.86
C ARG A 213 12.99 12.05 -14.94
N LEU A 214 12.21 13.12 -15.04
CA LEU A 214 11.06 13.38 -14.17
C LEU A 214 9.80 12.65 -14.61
N PHE A 215 9.59 12.39 -15.91
CA PHE A 215 8.39 11.70 -16.39
C PHE A 215 8.71 10.28 -16.85
N ALA A 216 8.15 9.31 -16.13
CA ALA A 216 8.19 7.91 -16.51
C ALA A 216 7.10 7.60 -17.55
N THR A 217 7.53 6.97 -18.63
CA THR A 217 6.64 6.32 -19.63
C THR A 217 6.55 4.82 -19.38
N ASP A 218 7.60 4.24 -18.76
CA ASP A 218 7.64 2.87 -18.27
C ASP A 218 7.56 2.90 -16.74
N ILE A 219 6.53 2.25 -16.17
CA ILE A 219 6.28 2.28 -14.72
C ILE A 219 7.05 1.16 -14.03
N GLU A 220 7.91 1.54 -13.09
CA GLU A 220 8.66 0.66 -12.20
C GLU A 220 7.99 0.46 -10.84
N LEU A 221 7.19 1.40 -10.34
CA LEU A 221 6.56 1.30 -9.02
C LEU A 221 5.09 0.90 -9.18
N TRP A 222 4.73 -0.23 -8.58
CA TRP A 222 3.39 -0.79 -8.68
C TRP A 222 2.76 -0.89 -7.30
N ALA A 223 1.53 -0.40 -7.20
CA ALA A 223 0.65 -0.61 -6.06
C ALA A 223 -0.10 -1.93 -6.27
N VAL A 224 0.08 -2.86 -5.34
CA VAL A 224 -0.57 -4.17 -5.37
C VAL A 224 -1.66 -4.18 -4.31
N VAL A 225 -2.86 -4.57 -4.70
CA VAL A 225 -3.99 -4.77 -3.80
C VAL A 225 -4.44 -6.21 -3.94
N VAL A 226 -4.61 -6.89 -2.80
CA VAL A 226 -5.08 -8.27 -2.73
C VAL A 226 -6.40 -8.30 -1.97
N GLU A 227 -7.44 -8.80 -2.61
CA GLU A 227 -8.75 -9.02 -2.01
C GLU A 227 -8.98 -10.50 -1.76
N VAL A 228 -9.33 -10.86 -0.52
CA VAL A 228 -9.67 -12.24 -0.16
C VAL A 228 -11.18 -12.32 0.05
N ARG A 229 -11.84 -13.19 -0.71
CA ARG A 229 -13.28 -13.45 -0.63
C ARG A 229 -13.53 -14.87 -0.13
N ALA A 230 -14.44 -15.03 0.82
CA ALA A 230 -14.67 -16.33 1.45
C ALA A 230 -15.33 -17.32 0.49
N GLY A 231 -14.91 -18.59 0.55
CA GLY A 231 -15.38 -19.64 -0.37
C GLY A 231 -16.65 -20.37 0.05
N SER A 232 -16.93 -20.40 1.35
CA SER A 232 -17.96 -21.27 1.92
C SER A 232 -18.78 -20.59 3.02
N GLY A 233 -19.91 -21.22 3.39
CA GLY A 233 -20.79 -20.77 4.44
C GLY A 233 -21.57 -19.47 4.12
N ALA A 234 -22.09 -18.83 5.16
CA ALA A 234 -22.90 -17.61 5.05
C ALA A 234 -22.11 -16.37 4.55
N MET A 235 -20.79 -16.48 4.48
CA MET A 235 -19.90 -15.39 4.04
C MET A 235 -19.43 -15.57 2.60
N ARG A 236 -19.89 -16.61 1.88
CA ARG A 236 -19.44 -16.91 0.52
C ARG A 236 -19.52 -15.67 -0.39
N GLY A 237 -18.41 -15.36 -1.06
CA GLY A 237 -18.25 -14.22 -1.97
C GLY A 237 -18.03 -12.86 -1.28
N ARG A 238 -18.19 -12.78 0.04
CA ARG A 238 -17.94 -11.53 0.78
C ARG A 238 -16.44 -11.33 0.95
N LEU A 239 -16.00 -10.09 0.77
CA LEU A 239 -14.65 -9.66 1.11
C LEU A 239 -14.44 -9.88 2.61
N VAL A 240 -13.43 -10.69 2.97
CA VAL A 240 -13.08 -11.02 4.36
C VAL A 240 -11.78 -10.35 4.78
N SER A 241 -10.89 -10.08 3.84
CA SER A 241 -9.62 -9.40 4.10
C SER A 241 -9.15 -8.68 2.85
N ARG A 242 -8.41 -7.59 3.05
CA ARG A 242 -7.76 -6.86 1.97
C ARG A 242 -6.34 -6.52 2.42
N TYR A 243 -5.37 -6.83 1.59
CA TYR A 243 -3.97 -6.49 1.81
C TYR A 243 -3.49 -5.60 0.69
N GLY A 244 -2.43 -4.85 0.94
CA GLY A 244 -1.78 -4.11 -0.12
C GLY A 244 -0.35 -3.75 0.20
N GLY A 245 0.38 -3.41 -0.85
CA GLY A 245 1.78 -3.05 -0.74
C GLY A 245 2.33 -2.44 -2.01
N ILE A 246 3.43 -1.71 -1.87
CA ILE A 246 4.16 -1.16 -3.01
C ILE A 246 5.31 -2.11 -3.35
N THR A 247 5.49 -2.39 -4.64
CA THR A 247 6.61 -3.19 -5.14
C THR A 247 7.26 -2.53 -6.34
N ARG A 248 8.55 -2.81 -6.54
CA ARG A 248 9.28 -2.36 -7.73
C ARG A 248 9.36 -3.48 -8.73
N ILE A 249 8.79 -3.26 -9.91
CA ILE A 249 8.80 -4.21 -11.02
C ILE A 249 9.60 -3.57 -12.14
N ARG A 250 10.82 -4.07 -12.36
CA ARG A 250 11.63 -3.68 -13.51
C ARG A 250 11.39 -4.67 -14.62
N LEU A 251 10.57 -4.28 -15.60
CA LEU A 251 10.45 -5.01 -16.85
C LEU A 251 11.74 -4.76 -17.64
N ASN A 252 12.59 -5.78 -17.72
CA ASN A 252 13.90 -5.70 -18.37
C ASN A 252 13.72 -5.55 -19.88
N SER A 253 13.52 -4.33 -20.38
CA SER A 253 13.38 -4.05 -21.82
C SER A 253 14.70 -4.13 -22.59
N GLY A 254 15.84 -4.29 -21.90
CA GLY A 254 17.16 -4.44 -22.51
C GLY A 254 17.82 -5.77 -22.16
N ARG A 255 17.89 -6.70 -23.13
CA ARG A 255 18.83 -7.83 -23.13
C ARG A 255 20.26 -7.30 -22.87
N ARG A 256 20.76 -7.36 -21.63
CA ARG A 256 22.20 -7.40 -21.34
C ARG A 256 22.48 -7.88 -19.91
N ASN A 257 23.00 -9.11 -19.87
CA ASN A 257 23.73 -9.81 -18.81
C ASN A 257 22.97 -10.33 -17.58
N ASN A 258 22.83 -11.66 -17.59
CA ASN A 258 22.60 -12.56 -16.46
C ASN A 258 23.55 -12.26 -15.28
N SER A 259 23.02 -11.79 -14.15
CA SER A 259 23.50 -12.21 -12.82
C SER A 259 22.72 -11.63 -11.65
N ASN A 260 21.93 -10.56 -11.83
CA ASN A 260 21.03 -10.12 -10.78
C ASN A 260 19.72 -10.91 -10.89
N LEU A 261 19.63 -11.99 -10.11
CA LEU A 261 18.36 -12.56 -9.69
C LEU A 261 17.46 -11.38 -9.33
N MET A 262 16.47 -11.15 -10.17
CA MET A 262 15.38 -10.24 -9.94
C MET A 262 14.95 -10.35 -8.47
N GLU A 263 15.08 -9.28 -7.68
CA GLU A 263 14.35 -9.11 -6.41
C GLU A 263 12.85 -8.91 -6.71
N LEU A 264 12.29 -9.70 -7.63
CA LEU A 264 10.86 -9.83 -7.88
C LEU A 264 10.25 -10.43 -6.62
N GLY A 265 9.66 -9.58 -5.80
CA GLY A 265 8.99 -9.98 -4.56
C GLY A 265 9.41 -9.19 -3.32
N ALA A 266 10.39 -8.29 -3.41
CA ALA A 266 10.67 -7.36 -2.31
C ALA A 266 9.63 -6.23 -2.32
N PHE A 267 8.53 -6.47 -1.62
CA PHE A 267 7.58 -5.41 -1.31
C PHE A 267 8.25 -4.36 -0.41
N LEU A 268 8.21 -3.10 -0.85
CA LEU A 268 8.68 -1.96 -0.07
C LEU A 268 7.78 -1.72 1.14
N THR A 269 6.48 -1.93 0.96
CA THR A 269 5.47 -1.83 2.00
C THR A 269 4.53 -3.03 1.89
N TRP A 270 3.98 -3.47 3.02
CA TRP A 270 2.90 -4.45 3.05
C TRP A 270 2.05 -4.24 4.30
N LYS A 271 0.74 -4.14 4.11
CA LYS A 271 -0.19 -3.87 5.22
C LYS A 271 -1.57 -4.45 5.00
N ASP A 272 -2.28 -4.65 6.10
CA ASP A 272 -3.72 -4.91 6.11
C ASP A 272 -4.45 -3.58 5.85
N LEU A 273 -5.29 -3.57 4.82
CA LEU A 273 -6.11 -2.43 4.41
C LEU A 273 -7.49 -2.45 5.07
N GLY A 274 -7.87 -3.55 5.72
CA GLY A 274 -9.20 -3.77 6.24
C GLY A 274 -10.25 -3.95 5.13
N VAL A 275 -11.48 -4.27 5.55
CA VAL A 275 -12.59 -4.62 4.64
C VAL A 275 -13.48 -3.42 4.34
N GLN A 276 -12.99 -2.19 4.51
CA GLN A 276 -13.85 -1.02 4.29
C GLN A 276 -14.31 -0.94 2.83
N ALA A 277 -15.56 -0.48 2.64
CA ALA A 277 -16.30 -0.65 1.39
C ALA A 277 -15.78 0.18 0.21
N SER A 278 -14.90 1.16 0.44
CA SER A 278 -14.30 1.96 -0.63
C SER A 278 -13.08 1.26 -1.23
N ASP A 279 -12.80 1.55 -2.50
CA ASP A 279 -11.50 1.23 -3.09
C ASP A 279 -10.38 1.85 -2.24
N PRO A 280 -9.29 1.11 -1.97
CA PRO A 280 -8.20 1.65 -1.19
C PRO A 280 -7.52 2.78 -1.97
N ASP A 281 -7.25 3.88 -1.27
CA ASP A 281 -6.41 4.93 -1.82
C ASP A 281 -4.97 4.39 -1.94
N ILE A 282 -4.32 4.65 -3.07
CA ILE A 282 -2.91 4.27 -3.25
C ILE A 282 -2.05 5.05 -2.26
N ALA A 283 -2.45 6.27 -1.87
CA ALA A 283 -1.78 7.06 -0.85
C ALA A 283 -1.67 6.30 0.49
N ASP A 284 -2.65 5.47 0.82
CA ASP A 284 -2.62 4.67 2.04
C ASP A 284 -1.44 3.67 2.01
N LEU A 285 -0.99 3.21 0.83
CA LEU A 285 0.07 2.20 0.70
C LEU A 285 1.49 2.70 0.98
N TYR A 286 1.69 4.02 1.10
CA TYR A 286 2.98 4.65 1.42
C TYR A 286 3.18 4.83 2.93
#